data_AF-A0A8T6C1R2-F1
#
_entry.id   AF-A0A8T6C1R2-F1
#
_cell.length_a   1.000
_cell.length_b   1.000
_cell.length_c   1.000
_cell.angle_alpha   90.00
_cell.angle_beta   90.00
_cell.angle_gamma   90.00
#
_symmetry.space_group_name_H-M   'P 1'
#
loop_
_entity.id
_entity.type
_entity.pdbx_description
1 polymer ?
#
loop_
_entity_poly.entity_id
_entity_poly.type
_entity_poly.pdbx_seq_one_letter_code
_entity_poly.pdbx_strand_id
1 'polypeptide(L)'
;MRTANAIAEMLKREGVDFVVGYPVNPIFEAAAEADIRTIIVRQERTGIHIADAFARMNSGDRVAVYLTQNGPGSENSFGGLAQAWSESAPMVAIPGGYARAQSNVAPNFSGLVNFQHVSKWTEQLTDANDLANAVRRAFTHAKNGRQRPVVLEIPGDLWGAEIEEPINYTPTPAYRSGPDPADARKAAQTLVNAERPVIYAGQGVHYARAWDQLKELAELLESPVTTSLQGKSAFPETHPLSLGSGGRAFPQAVHEFLRDADVVFGIGCSFA
;
A
#
# COMPACT_ATOMS: atom_id res chain seq x y z
N MET A 1 29.55 -6.33 -4.22
CA MET A 1 28.80 -5.43 -3.30
C MET A 1 28.13 -6.21 -2.17
N ARG A 2 28.09 -5.73 -0.91
CA ARG A 2 27.35 -6.42 0.18
C ARG A 2 25.83 -6.33 -0.04
N THR A 3 25.09 -7.33 0.43
CA THR A 3 23.62 -7.41 0.31
C THR A 3 22.89 -6.14 0.79
N ALA A 4 23.29 -5.56 1.93
CA ALA A 4 22.67 -4.32 2.44
C ALA A 4 22.87 -3.12 1.48
N ASN A 5 24.09 -2.94 0.95
CA ASN A 5 24.41 -1.90 -0.04
C ASN A 5 23.67 -2.14 -1.36
N ALA A 6 23.54 -3.40 -1.78
CA ALA A 6 22.77 -3.77 -2.97
C ALA A 6 21.29 -3.42 -2.82
N ILE A 7 20.70 -3.67 -1.65
CA ILE A 7 19.32 -3.23 -1.35
C ILE A 7 19.20 -1.72 -1.44
N ALA A 8 20.07 -0.97 -0.76
CA ALA A 8 20.03 0.50 -0.79
C ALA A 8 20.14 1.07 -2.22
N GLU A 9 21.02 0.54 -3.05
CA GLU A 9 21.15 0.89 -4.46
C GLU A 9 19.85 0.61 -5.25
N MET A 10 19.21 -0.54 -5.04
CA MET A 10 17.92 -0.85 -5.68
C MET A 10 16.77 0.03 -5.18
N LEU A 11 16.74 0.34 -3.88
CA LEU A 11 15.76 1.29 -3.31
C LEU A 11 15.94 2.69 -3.93
N LYS A 12 17.18 3.14 -4.14
CA LYS A 12 17.48 4.39 -4.81
C LYS A 12 16.96 4.40 -6.25
N ARG A 13 17.19 3.31 -7.01
CA ARG A 13 16.67 3.14 -8.38
C ARG A 13 15.15 3.12 -8.41
N GLU A 14 14.50 2.56 -7.40
CA GLU A 14 13.03 2.57 -7.23
C GLU A 14 12.46 3.95 -6.86
N GLY A 15 13.31 4.95 -6.61
CA GLY A 15 12.88 6.31 -6.25
C GLY A 15 12.40 6.43 -4.81
N VAL A 16 12.95 5.63 -3.89
CA VAL A 16 12.62 5.69 -2.47
C VAL A 16 13.18 6.98 -1.85
N ASP A 17 12.29 7.85 -1.36
CA ASP A 17 12.66 9.14 -0.74
C ASP A 17 13.34 8.97 0.63
N PHE A 18 12.82 8.04 1.43
CA PHE A 18 13.34 7.75 2.76
C PHE A 18 13.03 6.31 3.19
N VAL A 19 13.83 5.82 4.12
CA VAL A 19 13.54 4.60 4.89
C VAL A 19 13.19 4.99 6.33
N VAL A 20 12.18 4.34 6.90
CA VAL A 20 11.74 4.58 8.28
C VAL A 20 11.66 3.29 9.07
N GLY A 21 12.01 3.31 10.35
CA GLY A 21 11.98 2.08 11.14
C GLY A 21 12.63 2.16 12.50
N TYR A 22 12.63 1.04 13.21
CA TYR A 22 13.31 0.90 14.49
C TYR A 22 14.79 0.53 14.27
N PRO A 23 15.74 0.99 15.12
CA PRO A 23 17.16 0.69 14.91
C PRO A 23 17.45 -0.81 14.90
N VAL A 24 18.66 -1.19 14.42
CA VAL A 24 19.12 -2.58 14.21
C VAL A 24 18.62 -3.21 12.90
N ASN A 25 18.76 -2.48 11.79
CA ASN A 25 18.63 -3.03 10.44
C ASN A 25 19.79 -2.50 9.56
N PRO A 26 20.62 -3.35 8.94
CA PRO A 26 21.79 -2.91 8.17
C PRO A 26 21.49 -1.98 7.00
N ILE A 27 20.25 -1.95 6.52
CA ILE A 27 19.84 -1.06 5.42
C ILE A 27 19.91 0.41 5.83
N PHE A 28 19.80 0.77 7.12
CA PHE A 28 19.88 2.18 7.53
C PHE A 28 21.20 2.83 7.13
N GLU A 29 22.34 2.22 7.46
CA GLU A 29 23.65 2.78 7.11
C GLU A 29 23.87 2.75 5.59
N ALA A 30 23.53 1.63 4.93
CA ALA A 30 23.64 1.52 3.48
C ALA A 30 22.77 2.55 2.73
N ALA A 31 21.57 2.84 3.24
CA ALA A 31 20.67 3.85 2.69
C ALA A 31 21.26 5.26 2.87
N ALA A 32 21.84 5.57 4.05
CA ALA A 32 22.50 6.84 4.29
C ALA A 32 23.70 7.05 3.35
N GLU A 33 24.55 6.02 3.16
CA GLU A 33 25.66 6.02 2.20
C GLU A 33 25.17 6.23 0.75
N ALA A 34 23.99 5.70 0.41
CA ALA A 34 23.35 5.86 -0.88
C ALA A 34 22.56 7.17 -1.05
N ASP A 35 22.62 8.10 -0.08
CA ASP A 35 21.88 9.38 -0.09
C ASP A 35 20.34 9.20 -0.06
N ILE A 36 19.86 8.17 0.65
CA ILE A 36 18.44 8.00 1.01
C ILE A 36 18.27 8.44 2.46
N ARG A 37 17.29 9.31 2.72
CA ARG A 37 17.04 9.82 4.08
C ARG A 37 16.65 8.67 5.02
N THR A 38 17.25 8.64 6.21
CA THR A 38 16.91 7.66 7.24
C THR A 38 16.09 8.30 8.36
N ILE A 39 15.04 7.62 8.81
CA ILE A 39 14.18 8.06 9.91
C ILE A 39 14.08 6.95 10.94
N ILE A 40 14.72 7.14 12.09
CA ILE A 40 14.72 6.17 13.18
C ILE A 40 13.64 6.54 14.20
N VAL A 41 12.71 5.63 14.44
CA VAL A 41 11.63 5.81 15.43
C VAL A 41 11.98 5.17 16.78
N ARG A 42 11.26 5.57 17.83
CA ARG A 42 11.37 5.01 19.19
C ARG A 42 10.42 3.85 19.46
N GLN A 43 9.52 3.55 18.52
CA GLN A 43 8.62 2.41 18.57
C GLN A 43 8.29 1.97 17.14
N GLU A 44 8.34 0.66 16.88
CA GLU A 44 8.14 0.04 15.58
C GLU A 44 6.85 0.48 14.90
N ARG A 45 5.74 0.49 15.66
CA ARG A 45 4.41 0.86 15.17
C ARG A 45 4.37 2.29 14.65
N THR A 46 5.05 3.23 15.31
CA THR A 46 5.14 4.62 14.84
C THR A 46 5.80 4.70 13.47
N GLY A 47 6.83 3.90 13.22
CA GLY A 47 7.50 3.87 11.91
C GLY A 47 6.58 3.38 10.79
N ILE A 48 5.76 2.36 11.07
CA ILE A 48 4.77 1.88 10.09
C ILE A 48 3.69 2.94 9.85
N HIS A 49 3.22 3.63 10.89
CA HIS A 49 2.23 4.69 10.71
C HIS A 49 2.78 5.86 9.88
N ILE A 50 4.07 6.19 10.00
CA ILE A 50 4.73 7.17 9.13
C ILE A 50 4.74 6.67 7.67
N ALA A 51 5.12 5.41 7.46
CA ALA A 51 5.14 4.78 6.14
C ALA A 51 3.74 4.72 5.51
N ASP A 52 2.73 4.32 6.28
CA ASP A 52 1.30 4.28 5.89
C ASP A 52 0.80 5.67 5.49
N ALA A 53 1.00 6.67 6.35
CA ALA A 53 0.59 8.04 6.08
C ALA A 53 1.26 8.58 4.82
N PHE A 54 2.57 8.40 4.68
CA PHE A 54 3.31 8.82 3.50
C PHE A 54 2.75 8.17 2.23
N ALA A 55 2.60 6.84 2.21
CA ALA A 55 2.10 6.10 1.06
C ALA A 55 0.73 6.63 0.59
N ARG A 56 -0.19 6.88 1.54
CA ARG A 56 -1.55 7.36 1.24
C ARG A 56 -1.61 8.83 0.84
N MET A 57 -0.83 9.70 1.47
CA MET A 57 -0.77 11.13 1.14
C MET A 57 -0.32 11.41 -0.30
N ASN A 58 0.38 10.45 -0.92
CA ASN A 58 0.92 10.58 -2.26
C ASN A 58 0.05 9.92 -3.34
N SER A 59 -1.19 9.53 -3.03
CA SER A 59 -2.04 8.70 -3.92
C SER A 59 -1.39 7.36 -4.29
N GLY A 60 -0.50 6.84 -3.45
CA GLY A 60 0.18 5.58 -3.70
C GLY A 60 1.21 5.56 -4.84
N ASP A 61 1.57 6.73 -5.39
CA ASP A 61 2.60 6.85 -6.43
C ASP A 61 4.00 6.47 -5.91
N ARG A 62 4.22 6.69 -4.61
CA ARG A 62 5.50 6.45 -3.95
C ARG A 62 5.35 5.36 -2.91
N VAL A 63 6.14 4.31 -3.06
CA VAL A 63 6.16 3.16 -2.16
C VAL A 63 6.99 3.51 -0.93
N ALA A 64 6.37 3.42 0.26
CA ALA A 64 7.10 3.62 1.50
C ALA A 64 7.99 2.41 1.81
N VAL A 65 9.16 2.63 2.43
CA VAL A 65 10.02 1.53 2.91
C VAL A 65 10.10 1.56 4.42
N TYR A 66 9.67 0.46 5.03
CA TYR A 66 9.71 0.26 6.47
C TYR A 66 10.77 -0.77 6.86
N LEU A 67 11.63 -0.44 7.81
CA LEU A 67 12.71 -1.31 8.29
C LEU A 67 12.45 -1.73 9.73
N THR A 68 12.68 -2.99 10.04
CA THR A 68 12.66 -3.47 11.43
C THR A 68 13.65 -4.62 11.62
N GLN A 69 13.99 -4.88 12.87
CA GLN A 69 14.80 -6.02 13.30
C GLN A 69 13.99 -7.33 13.29
N ASN A 70 14.66 -8.46 13.47
CA ASN A 70 13.99 -9.75 13.71
C ASN A 70 13.36 -9.83 15.11
N GLY A 71 12.54 -10.85 15.35
CA GLY A 71 11.97 -11.13 16.67
C GLY A 71 11.02 -10.00 17.17
N PRO A 72 11.26 -9.42 18.36
CA PRO A 72 10.30 -8.52 19.01
C PRO A 72 9.99 -7.27 18.19
N GLY A 73 10.93 -6.80 17.35
CA GLY A 73 10.66 -5.67 16.46
C GLY A 73 9.61 -6.02 15.42
N SER A 74 9.73 -7.18 14.78
CA SER A 74 8.73 -7.69 13.85
C SER A 74 7.39 -7.96 14.55
N GLU A 75 7.39 -8.48 15.77
CA GLU A 75 6.17 -8.68 16.56
C GLU A 75 5.44 -7.34 16.83
N ASN A 76 6.17 -6.33 17.29
CA ASN A 76 5.63 -4.98 17.55
C ASN A 76 5.13 -4.28 16.28
N SER A 77 5.67 -4.65 15.11
CA SER A 77 5.25 -4.16 13.80
C SER A 77 3.89 -4.71 13.34
N PHE A 78 3.43 -5.85 13.88
CA PHE A 78 2.28 -6.58 13.33
C PHE A 78 1.00 -5.74 13.24
N GLY A 79 0.62 -5.07 14.34
CA GLY A 79 -0.60 -4.24 14.35
C GLY A 79 -0.55 -3.08 13.35
N GLY A 80 0.63 -2.47 13.15
CA GLY A 80 0.82 -1.41 12.17
C GLY A 80 0.71 -1.93 10.74
N LEU A 81 1.30 -3.09 10.45
CA LEU A 81 1.25 -3.70 9.12
C LEU A 81 -0.18 -4.15 8.77
N ALA A 82 -0.89 -4.73 9.73
CA ALA A 82 -2.31 -5.09 9.59
C ALA A 82 -3.20 -3.89 9.28
N GLN A 83 -2.92 -2.74 9.89
CA GLN A 83 -3.59 -1.49 9.55
C GLN A 83 -3.27 -1.07 8.11
N ALA A 84 -2.00 -1.02 7.72
CA ALA A 84 -1.60 -0.67 6.35
C ALA A 84 -2.23 -1.61 5.29
N TRP A 85 -2.37 -2.89 5.61
CA TRP A 85 -3.06 -3.89 4.78
C TRP A 85 -4.53 -3.55 4.56
N SER A 86 -5.21 -3.21 5.64
CA SER A 86 -6.63 -2.83 5.63
C SER A 86 -6.85 -1.52 4.85
N GLU A 87 -5.95 -0.56 5.02
CA GLU A 87 -5.96 0.75 4.36
C GLU A 87 -5.39 0.75 2.94
N SER A 88 -4.92 -0.40 2.46
CA SER A 88 -4.36 -0.55 1.11
C SER A 88 -3.16 0.38 0.83
N ALA A 89 -2.33 0.61 1.84
CA ALA A 89 -1.17 1.48 1.72
C ALA A 89 0.00 0.76 1.00
N PRO A 90 0.55 1.31 -0.10
CA PRO A 90 1.72 0.72 -0.76
C PRO A 90 2.99 0.93 0.07
N MET A 91 3.51 -0.16 0.62
CA MET A 91 4.79 -0.15 1.32
C MET A 91 5.53 -1.48 1.14
N VAL A 92 6.85 -1.43 1.24
CA VAL A 92 7.73 -2.61 1.36
C VAL A 92 8.30 -2.60 2.78
N ALA A 93 7.87 -3.55 3.59
CA ALA A 93 8.45 -3.80 4.90
C ALA A 93 9.58 -4.82 4.77
N ILE A 94 10.76 -4.48 5.30
CA ILE A 94 11.97 -5.32 5.22
C ILE A 94 12.42 -5.65 6.65
N PRO A 95 11.78 -6.66 7.30
CA PRO A 95 12.26 -7.15 8.58
C PRO A 95 13.56 -7.93 8.41
N GLY A 96 14.43 -7.83 9.42
CA GLY A 96 15.46 -8.84 9.61
C GLY A 96 14.83 -10.20 9.94
N GLY A 97 15.44 -11.27 9.45
CA GLY A 97 15.13 -12.65 9.84
C GLY A 97 16.24 -13.24 10.68
N TYR A 98 15.95 -14.34 11.38
CA TYR A 98 16.99 -15.18 11.98
C TYR A 98 17.87 -15.80 10.88
N ALA A 99 19.09 -16.21 11.22
CA ALA A 99 19.93 -16.94 10.27
C ALA A 99 19.16 -18.15 9.72
N ARG A 100 19.34 -18.50 8.44
CA ARG A 100 18.54 -19.55 7.78
C ARG A 100 18.52 -20.88 8.55
N ALA A 101 19.66 -21.26 9.15
CA ALA A 101 19.80 -22.46 9.99
C ALA A 101 18.96 -22.43 11.29
N GLN A 102 18.48 -21.26 11.72
CA GLN A 102 17.68 -21.02 12.92
C GLN A 102 16.26 -20.54 12.60
N SER A 103 15.90 -20.41 11.32
CA SER A 103 14.62 -19.84 10.86
C SER A 103 13.39 -20.57 11.41
N ASN A 104 13.51 -21.88 11.66
CA ASN A 104 12.41 -22.74 12.13
C ASN A 104 12.60 -23.23 13.57
N VAL A 105 13.47 -22.58 14.35
CA VAL A 105 13.73 -22.94 15.75
C VAL A 105 12.78 -22.16 16.66
N ALA A 106 11.89 -22.85 17.37
CA ALA A 106 11.07 -22.21 18.39
C ALA A 106 11.96 -21.61 19.50
N PRO A 107 11.69 -20.39 20.01
CA PRO A 107 10.49 -19.58 19.81
C PRO A 107 10.64 -18.44 18.77
N ASN A 108 11.52 -18.58 17.77
CA ASN A 108 11.82 -17.50 16.83
C ASN A 108 10.58 -17.05 16.03
N PHE A 109 10.33 -15.74 16.01
CA PHE A 109 9.28 -15.14 15.19
C PHE A 109 9.71 -15.08 13.71
N SER A 110 8.94 -15.73 12.84
CA SER A 110 9.13 -15.68 11.38
C SER A 110 8.19 -14.63 10.77
N GLY A 111 8.74 -13.57 10.19
CA GLY A 111 7.98 -12.59 9.41
C GLY A 111 7.33 -13.23 8.19
N LEU A 112 8.00 -14.21 7.55
CA LEU A 112 7.41 -15.01 6.45
C LEU A 112 6.07 -15.63 6.85
N VAL A 113 6.04 -16.35 7.97
CA VAL A 113 4.84 -17.09 8.39
C VAL A 113 3.80 -16.16 9.00
N ASN A 114 4.20 -15.17 9.80
CA ASN A 114 3.25 -14.38 10.56
C ASN A 114 2.63 -13.24 9.74
N PHE A 115 3.39 -12.58 8.85
CA PHE A 115 2.87 -11.44 8.09
C PHE A 115 2.09 -11.81 6.82
N GLN A 116 2.05 -13.08 6.41
CA GLN A 116 1.35 -13.52 5.19
C GLN A 116 -0.14 -13.20 5.17
N HIS A 117 -0.77 -13.04 6.34
CA HIS A 117 -2.19 -12.72 6.46
C HIS A 117 -2.49 -11.22 6.50
N VAL A 118 -1.45 -10.39 6.64
CA VAL A 118 -1.53 -8.93 6.78
C VAL A 118 -0.61 -8.23 5.78
N SER A 119 -0.31 -8.91 4.67
CA SER A 119 0.44 -8.35 3.56
C SER A 119 -0.02 -9.01 2.26
N LYS A 120 0.24 -8.34 1.14
CA LYS A 120 -0.17 -8.82 -0.19
C LYS A 120 0.66 -10.00 -0.65
N TRP A 121 1.88 -9.95 -0.19
CA TRP A 121 2.94 -10.82 -0.61
C TRP A 121 4.00 -10.78 0.47
N THR A 122 4.49 -11.96 0.80
CA THR A 122 5.52 -12.16 1.80
C THR A 122 6.54 -13.11 1.22
N GLU A 123 7.80 -12.75 1.27
CA GLU A 123 8.91 -13.62 0.87
C GLU A 123 10.04 -13.51 1.89
N GLN A 124 10.77 -14.61 2.09
CA GLN A 124 12.06 -14.61 2.77
C GLN A 124 13.14 -14.87 1.72
N LEU A 125 14.18 -14.04 1.71
CA LEU A 125 15.33 -14.26 0.84
C LEU A 125 16.05 -15.55 1.25
N THR A 126 16.21 -16.48 0.31
CA THR A 126 16.86 -17.77 0.57
C THR A 126 18.28 -17.86 0.02
N ASP A 127 18.59 -17.09 -1.03
CA ASP A 127 19.91 -16.98 -1.66
C ASP A 127 20.18 -15.50 -1.99
N ALA A 128 21.38 -15.03 -1.66
CA ALA A 128 21.82 -13.68 -1.97
C ALA A 128 21.78 -13.40 -3.48
N ASN A 129 22.06 -14.39 -4.33
CA ASN A 129 22.04 -14.23 -5.79
C ASN A 129 20.64 -13.92 -6.36
N ASP A 130 19.55 -14.26 -5.65
CA ASP A 130 18.19 -13.95 -6.09
C ASP A 130 17.68 -12.57 -5.59
N LEU A 131 18.50 -11.84 -4.85
CA LEU A 131 18.12 -10.58 -4.19
C LEU A 131 17.47 -9.58 -5.15
N ALA A 132 18.02 -9.41 -6.35
CA ALA A 132 17.47 -8.47 -7.32
C ALA A 132 16.06 -8.87 -7.79
N ASN A 133 15.80 -10.17 -7.94
CA ASN A 133 14.47 -10.66 -8.31
C ASN A 133 13.51 -10.57 -7.14
N ALA A 134 13.95 -10.85 -5.92
CA ALA A 134 13.15 -10.72 -4.70
C ALA A 134 12.67 -9.27 -4.48
N VAL A 135 13.58 -8.30 -4.60
CA VAL A 135 13.23 -6.86 -4.52
C VAL A 135 12.30 -6.47 -5.68
N ARG A 136 12.55 -6.97 -6.90
CA ARG A 136 11.67 -6.71 -8.06
C ARG A 136 10.25 -7.21 -7.81
N ARG A 137 10.09 -8.44 -7.29
CA ARG A 137 8.78 -9.01 -6.92
C ARG A 137 8.10 -8.17 -5.84
N ALA A 138 8.83 -7.79 -4.79
CA ALA A 138 8.30 -6.94 -3.72
C ALA A 138 7.72 -5.63 -4.28
N PHE A 139 8.49 -4.88 -5.06
CA PHE A 139 8.02 -3.62 -5.66
C PHE A 139 6.91 -3.83 -6.70
N THR A 140 6.96 -4.91 -7.46
CA THR A 140 5.87 -5.29 -8.38
C THR A 140 4.56 -5.44 -7.63
N HIS A 141 4.56 -6.20 -6.53
CA HIS A 141 3.36 -6.42 -5.73
C HIS A 141 2.91 -5.15 -5.00
N ALA A 142 3.83 -4.32 -4.51
CA ALA A 142 3.51 -3.06 -3.84
C ALA A 142 2.85 -2.04 -4.78
N LYS A 143 3.32 -1.94 -6.04
CA LYS A 143 2.86 -0.93 -7.02
C LYS A 143 1.59 -1.29 -7.77
N ASN A 144 1.39 -2.57 -8.11
CA ASN A 144 0.41 -2.98 -9.14
C ASN A 144 -0.88 -3.56 -8.58
N GLY A 145 -2.00 -3.43 -9.31
CA GLY A 145 -3.32 -3.89 -8.85
C GLY A 145 -3.81 -3.10 -7.62
N ARG A 146 -4.54 -3.74 -6.69
CA ARG A 146 -4.84 -3.10 -5.40
C ARG A 146 -3.55 -3.01 -4.58
N GLN A 147 -3.05 -1.80 -4.41
CA GLN A 147 -1.85 -1.50 -3.62
C GLN A 147 -2.07 -1.89 -2.16
N ARG A 148 -1.05 -2.50 -1.54
CA ARG A 148 -1.08 -3.04 -0.17
C ARG A 148 0.37 -3.26 0.30
N PRO A 149 0.64 -3.35 1.61
CA PRO A 149 1.95 -3.68 2.13
C PRO A 149 2.44 -5.03 1.60
N VAL A 150 3.74 -5.11 1.33
CA VAL A 150 4.46 -6.35 1.06
C VAL A 150 5.57 -6.51 2.09
N VAL A 151 5.99 -7.75 2.31
CA VAL A 151 7.07 -8.07 3.25
C VAL A 151 8.16 -8.83 2.52
N LEU A 152 9.39 -8.37 2.65
CA LEU A 152 10.59 -9.08 2.19
C LEU A 152 11.52 -9.27 3.40
N GLU A 153 11.49 -10.45 4.00
CA GLU A 153 12.36 -10.80 5.12
C GLU A 153 13.76 -11.16 4.65
N ILE A 154 14.78 -10.61 5.31
CA ILE A 154 16.19 -10.89 4.99
C ILE A 154 16.86 -11.59 6.18
N PRO A 155 17.21 -12.90 6.05
CA PRO A 155 17.92 -13.64 7.08
C PRO A 155 19.25 -13.00 7.50
N GLY A 156 19.56 -13.09 8.79
CA GLY A 156 20.75 -12.48 9.40
C GLY A 156 22.08 -12.86 8.74
N ASP A 157 22.20 -14.12 8.28
CA ASP A 157 23.40 -14.64 7.63
C ASP A 157 23.58 -14.14 6.18
N LEU A 158 22.55 -13.55 5.58
CA LEU A 158 22.61 -13.02 4.22
C LEU A 158 23.03 -11.54 4.15
N TRP A 159 22.97 -10.77 5.24
CA TRP A 159 23.35 -9.35 5.21
C TRP A 159 24.79 -9.10 4.74
N GLY A 160 25.70 -10.00 5.12
CA GLY A 160 27.12 -9.94 4.76
C GLY A 160 27.48 -10.63 3.45
N ALA A 161 26.54 -11.30 2.79
CA ALA A 161 26.81 -11.99 1.54
C ALA A 161 27.17 -10.99 0.43
N GLU A 162 28.11 -11.40 -0.41
CA GLU A 162 28.55 -10.62 -1.57
C GLU A 162 27.65 -10.90 -2.78
N ILE A 163 27.20 -9.83 -3.41
CA ILE A 163 26.43 -9.80 -4.65
C ILE A 163 27.37 -9.38 -5.78
N GLU A 164 27.27 -10.10 -6.90
CA GLU A 164 28.02 -9.80 -8.12
C GLU A 164 27.63 -8.42 -8.67
N GLU A 165 28.63 -7.71 -9.19
CA GLU A 165 28.47 -6.40 -9.82
C GLU A 165 28.68 -6.51 -11.33
N PRO A 166 27.88 -5.80 -12.16
CA PRO A 166 26.84 -4.85 -11.78
C PRO A 166 25.51 -5.53 -11.38
N ILE A 167 24.77 -4.89 -10.47
CA ILE A 167 23.44 -5.38 -10.08
C ILE A 167 22.49 -5.26 -11.28
N ASN A 168 21.99 -6.41 -11.74
CA ASN A 168 20.96 -6.51 -12.76
C ASN A 168 19.57 -6.18 -12.20
N TYR A 169 19.31 -4.89 -12.03
CA TYR A 169 18.04 -4.38 -11.49
C TYR A 169 17.51 -3.20 -12.30
N THR A 170 16.24 -3.32 -12.69
CA THR A 170 15.45 -2.28 -13.34
C THR A 170 14.19 -2.06 -12.52
N PRO A 171 13.84 -0.80 -12.19
CA PRO A 171 12.64 -0.49 -11.43
C PRO A 171 11.37 -1.03 -12.06
N THR A 172 10.46 -1.52 -11.22
CA THR A 172 9.22 -2.08 -11.75
C THR A 172 8.24 -0.98 -12.18
N PRO A 173 7.67 -1.04 -13.40
CA PRO A 173 6.61 -0.13 -13.81
C PRO A 173 5.30 -0.35 -13.02
N ALA A 174 4.50 0.70 -12.96
CA ALA A 174 3.12 0.62 -12.51
C ALA A 174 2.18 0.42 -13.71
N TYR A 175 1.24 -0.50 -13.59
CA TYR A 175 0.25 -0.83 -14.60
C TYR A 175 -1.14 -0.43 -14.14
N ARG A 176 -1.94 0.10 -15.07
CA ARG A 176 -3.36 0.41 -14.88
C ARG A 176 -4.18 -0.40 -15.87
N SER A 177 -5.28 -0.99 -15.41
CA SER A 177 -6.27 -1.65 -16.25
C SER A 177 -7.48 -0.74 -16.43
N GLY A 178 -7.97 -0.63 -17.66
CA GLY A 178 -9.28 -0.02 -17.95
C GLY A 178 -10.37 -1.08 -18.08
N PRO A 179 -11.66 -0.70 -17.93
CA PRO A 179 -12.77 -1.58 -18.26
C PRO A 179 -12.86 -1.82 -19.77
N ASP A 180 -13.59 -2.86 -20.18
CA ASP A 180 -14.02 -3.00 -21.57
C ASP A 180 -14.90 -1.77 -21.95
N PRO A 181 -14.64 -1.10 -23.08
CA PRO A 181 -15.45 0.03 -23.53
C PRO A 181 -16.96 -0.28 -23.66
N ALA A 182 -17.33 -1.52 -23.98
CA ALA A 182 -18.72 -1.95 -24.06
C ALA A 182 -19.37 -2.00 -22.67
N ASP A 183 -18.66 -2.50 -21.66
CA ASP A 183 -19.13 -2.52 -20.28
C ASP A 183 -19.23 -1.11 -19.69
N ALA A 184 -18.25 -0.24 -20.00
CA ALA A 184 -18.30 1.17 -19.62
C ALA A 184 -19.53 1.88 -20.22
N ARG A 185 -19.83 1.61 -21.50
CA ARG A 185 -21.04 2.15 -22.15
C ARG A 185 -22.32 1.63 -21.51
N LYS A 186 -22.37 0.34 -21.16
CA LYS A 186 -23.50 -0.26 -20.48
C LYS A 186 -23.72 0.38 -19.10
N ALA A 187 -22.66 0.56 -18.32
CA ALA A 187 -22.72 1.25 -17.03
C ALA A 187 -23.23 2.69 -17.19
N ALA A 188 -22.70 3.45 -18.16
CA ALA A 188 -23.17 4.81 -18.43
C ALA A 188 -24.66 4.86 -18.79
N GLN A 189 -25.15 3.94 -19.63
CA GLN A 189 -26.56 3.86 -19.99
C GLN A 189 -27.45 3.54 -18.77
N THR A 190 -27.00 2.64 -17.89
CA THR A 190 -27.70 2.35 -16.63
C THR A 190 -27.80 3.58 -15.75
N LEU A 191 -26.73 4.38 -15.64
CA LEU A 191 -26.71 5.59 -14.81
C LEU A 191 -27.63 6.68 -15.36
N VAL A 192 -27.62 6.90 -16.68
CA VAL A 192 -28.47 7.91 -17.34
C VAL A 192 -29.96 7.57 -17.25
N ASN A 193 -30.30 6.28 -17.23
CA ASN A 193 -31.69 5.83 -17.13
C ASN A 193 -32.19 5.69 -15.69
N ALA A 194 -31.32 5.88 -14.69
CA ALA A 194 -31.70 5.78 -13.29
C ALA A 194 -32.52 7.01 -12.87
N GLU A 195 -33.60 6.78 -12.11
CA GLU A 195 -34.41 7.85 -11.55
C GLU A 195 -33.83 8.41 -10.25
N ARG A 196 -33.13 7.57 -9.46
CA ARG A 196 -32.55 7.92 -8.16
C ARG A 196 -31.13 7.34 -8.00
N PRO A 197 -30.18 7.67 -8.88
CA PRO A 197 -28.82 7.15 -8.79
C PRO A 197 -28.10 7.76 -7.58
N VAL A 198 -27.32 6.94 -6.86
CA VAL A 198 -26.39 7.39 -5.82
C VAL A 198 -24.97 6.93 -6.16
N ILE A 199 -24.01 7.84 -6.13
CA ILE A 199 -22.59 7.50 -6.29
C ILE A 199 -22.00 7.15 -4.91
N TYR A 200 -21.38 5.98 -4.81
CA TYR A 200 -20.62 5.54 -3.64
C TYR A 200 -19.12 5.54 -3.97
N ALA A 201 -18.41 6.60 -3.56
CA ALA A 201 -17.00 6.81 -3.86
C ALA A 201 -16.08 6.26 -2.76
N GLY A 202 -15.14 5.40 -3.12
CA GLY A 202 -14.12 4.87 -2.22
C GLY A 202 -12.75 5.49 -2.41
N GLN A 203 -11.78 5.01 -1.64
CA GLN A 203 -10.40 5.49 -1.68
C GLN A 203 -9.72 5.37 -3.04
N GLY A 204 -10.19 4.46 -3.91
CA GLY A 204 -9.64 4.30 -5.26
C GLY A 204 -9.70 5.58 -6.09
N VAL A 205 -10.62 6.51 -5.77
CA VAL A 205 -10.64 7.86 -6.37
C VAL A 205 -9.37 8.63 -6.04
N HIS A 206 -8.89 8.57 -4.78
CA HIS A 206 -7.63 9.22 -4.35
C HIS A 206 -6.42 8.64 -5.07
N TYR A 207 -6.35 7.32 -5.19
CA TYR A 207 -5.25 6.62 -5.90
C TYR A 207 -5.27 6.89 -7.41
N ALA A 208 -6.46 7.03 -8.00
CA ALA A 208 -6.60 7.39 -9.41
C ALA A 208 -6.42 8.90 -9.67
N ARG A 209 -6.44 9.73 -8.61
CA ARG A 209 -6.55 11.20 -8.70
C ARG A 209 -7.76 11.66 -9.50
N ALA A 210 -8.87 10.93 -9.37
CA ALA A 210 -10.06 11.11 -10.20
C ALA A 210 -11.09 12.09 -9.61
N TRP A 211 -10.64 13.11 -8.86
CA TRP A 211 -11.50 14.05 -8.15
C TRP A 211 -12.36 14.87 -9.11
N ASP A 212 -11.75 15.41 -10.16
CA ASP A 212 -12.43 16.25 -11.15
C ASP A 212 -13.43 15.42 -11.96
N GLN A 213 -13.06 14.22 -12.37
CA GLN A 213 -13.94 13.31 -13.11
C GLN A 213 -15.11 12.82 -12.27
N LEU A 214 -14.88 12.53 -10.97
CA LEU A 214 -15.97 12.21 -10.05
C LEU A 214 -16.93 13.39 -9.91
N LYS A 215 -16.39 14.61 -9.79
CA LYS A 215 -17.19 15.81 -9.66
C LYS A 215 -18.03 16.08 -10.91
N GLU A 216 -17.41 16.05 -12.07
CA GLU A 216 -18.07 16.23 -13.36
C GLU A 216 -19.19 15.19 -13.56
N LEU A 217 -18.91 13.92 -13.27
CA LEU A 217 -19.93 12.85 -13.38
C LEU A 217 -21.13 13.10 -12.44
N ALA A 218 -20.86 13.49 -11.19
CA ALA A 218 -21.92 13.79 -10.23
C ALA A 218 -22.78 14.98 -10.67
N GLU A 219 -22.15 16.05 -11.18
CA GLU A 219 -22.85 17.24 -11.68
C GLU A 219 -23.67 16.95 -12.94
N LEU A 220 -23.14 16.17 -13.89
CA LEU A 220 -23.85 15.79 -15.12
C LEU A 220 -25.08 14.93 -14.87
N LEU A 221 -25.01 14.04 -13.87
CA LEU A 221 -26.11 13.16 -13.49
C LEU A 221 -27.04 13.79 -12.45
N GLU A 222 -26.69 14.96 -11.92
CA GLU A 222 -27.29 15.53 -10.70
C GLU A 222 -27.38 14.50 -9.55
N SER A 223 -26.40 13.57 -9.51
CA SER A 223 -26.44 12.41 -8.62
C SER A 223 -25.77 12.73 -7.28
N PRO A 224 -26.44 12.46 -6.15
CA PRO A 224 -25.84 12.59 -4.83
C PRO A 224 -24.66 11.62 -4.63
N VAL A 225 -23.64 12.08 -3.93
CA VAL A 225 -22.40 11.36 -3.67
C VAL A 225 -22.25 11.11 -2.18
N THR A 226 -22.06 9.83 -1.82
CA THR A 226 -21.54 9.44 -0.50
C THR A 226 -20.15 8.82 -0.66
N THR A 227 -19.33 8.93 0.38
CA THR A 227 -18.00 8.32 0.40
C THR A 227 -17.89 7.22 1.43
N SER A 228 -17.06 6.20 1.17
CA SER A 228 -16.60 5.33 2.25
C SER A 228 -15.73 6.12 3.23
N LEU A 229 -15.46 5.57 4.42
CA LEU A 229 -14.53 6.20 5.36
C LEU A 229 -13.14 6.45 4.76
N GLN A 230 -12.66 5.51 3.95
CA GLN A 230 -11.36 5.64 3.26
C GLN A 230 -11.45 6.58 2.04
N GLY A 231 -12.64 6.70 1.44
CA GLY A 231 -12.94 7.65 0.36
C GLY A 231 -13.25 9.05 0.84
N LYS A 232 -13.26 9.32 2.15
CA LYS A 232 -13.54 10.65 2.69
C LYS A 232 -12.65 11.70 2.02
N SER A 233 -13.24 12.85 1.72
CA SER A 233 -12.61 13.94 0.95
C SER A 233 -12.37 13.66 -0.54
N ALA A 234 -12.81 12.52 -1.10
CA ALA A 234 -12.78 12.29 -2.54
C ALA A 234 -13.77 13.20 -3.30
N PHE A 235 -14.78 13.73 -2.60
CA PHE A 235 -15.74 14.69 -3.11
C PHE A 235 -15.87 15.85 -2.10
N PRO A 236 -16.03 17.11 -2.53
CA PRO A 236 -16.09 18.25 -1.60
C PRO A 236 -17.31 18.15 -0.69
N GLU A 237 -17.11 18.07 0.63
CA GLU A 237 -18.22 17.88 1.58
C GLU A 237 -19.14 19.11 1.73
N THR A 238 -18.72 20.26 1.17
CA THR A 238 -19.53 21.48 1.07
C THR A 238 -20.35 21.56 -0.21
N HIS A 239 -20.19 20.60 -1.14
CA HIS A 239 -20.94 20.56 -2.38
C HIS A 239 -22.40 20.14 -2.12
N PRO A 240 -23.41 20.72 -2.80
CA PRO A 240 -24.82 20.40 -2.56
C PRO A 240 -25.17 18.93 -2.79
N LEU A 241 -24.44 18.24 -3.68
CA LEU A 241 -24.61 16.80 -3.93
C LEU A 241 -23.90 15.90 -2.89
N SER A 242 -23.19 16.46 -1.91
CA SER A 242 -22.48 15.65 -0.91
C SER A 242 -23.43 15.18 0.19
N LEU A 243 -23.61 13.87 0.31
CA LEU A 243 -24.31 13.24 1.44
C LEU A 243 -23.41 13.03 2.66
N GLY A 244 -22.08 13.20 2.49
CA GLY A 244 -21.08 12.91 3.51
C GLY A 244 -20.53 11.47 3.43
N SER A 245 -19.84 11.05 4.48
CA SER A 245 -19.14 9.76 4.56
C SER A 245 -19.84 8.79 5.50
N GLY A 246 -19.84 7.50 5.16
CA GLY A 246 -20.53 6.46 5.94
C GLY A 246 -19.71 5.18 6.10
N GLY A 247 -19.75 4.62 7.32
CA GLY A 247 -19.21 3.31 7.67
C GLY A 247 -20.20 2.56 8.57
N ARG A 248 -19.78 2.18 9.78
CA ARG A 248 -20.73 1.66 10.80
C ARG A 248 -21.68 2.73 11.33
N ALA A 249 -21.19 3.97 11.42
CA ALA A 249 -22.01 5.15 11.67
C ALA A 249 -22.04 5.97 10.37
N PHE A 250 -23.21 6.52 10.06
CA PHE A 250 -23.42 7.34 8.87
C PHE A 250 -24.51 8.39 9.13
N PRO A 251 -24.47 9.54 8.43
CA PRO A 251 -25.55 10.52 8.46
C PRO A 251 -26.88 9.90 8.02
N GLN A 252 -27.99 10.42 8.55
CA GLN A 252 -29.34 9.98 8.17
C GLN A 252 -29.58 10.11 6.65
N ALA A 253 -29.11 11.20 6.04
CA ALA A 253 -29.22 11.40 4.59
C ALA A 253 -28.54 10.27 3.79
N VAL A 254 -27.37 9.80 4.21
CA VAL A 254 -26.70 8.66 3.54
C VAL A 254 -27.59 7.41 3.57
N HIS A 255 -28.25 7.15 4.70
CA HIS A 255 -29.17 6.01 4.82
C HIS A 255 -30.37 6.12 3.89
N GLU A 256 -31.05 7.26 3.92
CA GLU A 256 -32.29 7.48 3.16
C GLU A 256 -32.05 7.39 1.66
N PHE A 257 -31.02 8.09 1.17
CA PHE A 257 -30.66 8.06 -0.25
C PHE A 257 -30.22 6.66 -0.70
N LEU A 258 -29.39 5.94 0.07
CA LEU A 258 -28.99 4.58 -0.31
C LEU A 258 -30.14 3.58 -0.25
N ARG A 259 -31.07 3.71 0.70
CA ARG A 259 -32.26 2.85 0.80
C ARG A 259 -33.19 3.05 -0.40
N ASP A 260 -33.37 4.29 -0.82
CA ASP A 260 -34.34 4.66 -1.84
C ASP A 260 -33.75 4.65 -3.26
N ALA A 261 -32.42 4.50 -3.38
CA ALA A 261 -31.71 4.41 -4.66
C ALA A 261 -32.19 3.23 -5.51
N ASP A 262 -32.42 3.47 -6.79
CA ASP A 262 -32.63 2.41 -7.79
C ASP A 262 -31.31 1.90 -8.38
N VAL A 263 -30.27 2.74 -8.38
CA VAL A 263 -28.90 2.38 -8.78
C VAL A 263 -27.89 2.95 -7.79
N VAL A 264 -26.99 2.10 -7.28
CA VAL A 264 -25.81 2.53 -6.52
C VAL A 264 -24.55 2.30 -7.36
N PHE A 265 -23.83 3.37 -7.67
CA PHE A 265 -22.61 3.32 -8.47
C PHE A 265 -21.37 3.33 -7.58
N GLY A 266 -20.79 2.16 -7.35
CA GLY A 266 -19.54 2.01 -6.59
C GLY A 266 -18.31 2.36 -7.43
N ILE A 267 -17.58 3.42 -7.05
CA ILE A 267 -16.35 3.85 -7.73
C ILE A 267 -15.17 3.76 -6.77
N GLY A 268 -14.16 2.98 -7.12
CA GLY A 268 -12.93 2.90 -6.31
C GLY A 268 -13.17 2.37 -4.89
N CYS A 269 -14.23 1.60 -4.69
CA CYS A 269 -14.64 1.06 -3.39
C CYS A 269 -14.64 -0.48 -3.38
N SER A 270 -14.82 -1.02 -2.18
CA SER A 270 -15.10 -2.44 -1.91
C SER A 270 -16.32 -2.48 -1.01
N PHE A 271 -17.28 -3.35 -1.32
CA PHE A 271 -18.48 -3.59 -0.50
C PHE A 271 -18.35 -4.81 0.42
N ALA A 272 -17.24 -5.55 0.30
CA ALA A 272 -16.87 -6.63 1.21
C ALA A 272 -16.48 -6.13 2.60
#